data_AF-A0A9Q0Y207-F1
#
_entry.id   AF-A0A9Q0Y207-F1
#
_cell.length_a   1.000
_cell.length_b   1.000
_cell.length_c   1.000
_cell.angle_alpha   90.00
_cell.angle_beta   90.00
_cell.angle_gamma   90.00
#
_symmetry.space_group_name_H-M   'P 1'
#
loop_
_entity.id
_entity.type
_entity.pdbx_description
1 polymer ?
#
loop_
_entity_poly.entity_id
_entity_poly.type
_entity_poly.pdbx_seq_one_letter_code
_entity_poly.pdbx_strand_id
1 'polypeptide(L)'
;MDAETLPYALDLVTSSGVCLSPEKRAALRTSLLLVRRDYRFEQVRLWGRIQGIRGAYYVAEGLGPDRAGARSCLYSLNCMDWSLLPPPTEEIVAVTAGLKGRFQGDPSYEYEHVEKKEEGERPYEEEAAPLIKEESRLVATIHQIDKAVGIVPRGAYVKSPLGPVHENRNFEGLSLTEAKKLSSYFHFTEPENLKNKTLLEKADLDPAIDFLDSLEHDIPKGSWSIQVERGGRVIVLRSLLWLGLTFYHIPNTKQHGYIYFGNGEKNIDLPFML
;
A
#
# COMPACT_ATOMS: atom_id res chain seq x y z
N MET A 1 -4.23 -6.26 4.74
CA MET A 1 -5.10 -7.37 5.20
C MET A 1 -5.68 -7.07 6.58
N ASP A 2 -6.96 -7.36 6.82
CA ASP A 2 -7.60 -7.12 8.13
C ASP A 2 -7.02 -8.01 9.25
N ALA A 3 -6.86 -7.45 10.45
CA ALA A 3 -6.27 -8.15 11.59
C ALA A 3 -7.07 -9.37 12.07
N GLU A 4 -8.41 -9.36 11.98
CA GLU A 4 -9.27 -10.46 12.43
C GLU A 4 -9.19 -11.68 11.51
N THR A 5 -9.06 -11.44 10.20
CA THR A 5 -8.99 -12.48 9.16
C THR A 5 -7.57 -12.80 8.71
N LEU A 6 -6.57 -12.18 9.34
CA LEU A 6 -5.18 -12.22 8.90
C LEU A 6 -4.62 -13.63 8.66
N PRO A 7 -4.81 -14.64 9.56
CA PRO A 7 -4.26 -15.97 9.33
C PRO A 7 -4.78 -16.61 8.04
N TYR A 8 -6.09 -16.51 7.80
CA TYR A 8 -6.73 -17.02 6.59
C TYR A 8 -6.27 -16.26 5.35
N ALA A 9 -6.23 -14.93 5.42
CA ALA A 9 -5.80 -14.07 4.32
C ALA A 9 -4.34 -14.33 3.89
N LEU A 10 -3.45 -14.54 4.86
CA LEU A 10 -2.05 -14.90 4.59
C LEU A 10 -1.94 -16.23 3.85
N ASP A 11 -2.77 -17.22 4.22
CA ASP A 11 -2.75 -18.51 3.55
C ASP A 11 -3.13 -18.39 2.08
N LEU A 12 -4.05 -17.48 1.71
CA LEU A 12 -4.45 -17.25 0.32
C LEU A 12 -3.31 -16.74 -0.57
N VAL A 13 -2.35 -16.01 -0.01
CA VAL A 13 -1.24 -15.38 -0.77
C VAL A 13 0.10 -16.12 -0.64
N THR A 14 0.13 -17.28 0.02
CA THR A 14 1.36 -18.08 0.22
C THR A 14 2.05 -18.48 -1.08
N SER A 15 1.29 -18.69 -2.16
CA SER A 15 1.81 -18.97 -3.51
C SER A 15 2.70 -17.85 -4.06
N SER A 16 2.53 -16.62 -3.59
CA SER A 16 3.36 -15.46 -3.95
C SER A 16 4.68 -15.36 -3.19
N GLY A 17 5.04 -16.38 -2.38
CA GLY A 17 6.23 -16.33 -1.52
C GLY A 17 6.06 -15.43 -0.28
N VAL A 18 4.83 -14.97 0.00
CA VAL A 18 4.50 -14.23 1.21
C VAL A 18 4.42 -15.22 2.38
N CYS A 19 5.54 -15.35 3.09
CA CYS A 19 5.67 -16.28 4.21
C CYS A 19 6.13 -15.56 5.49
N LEU A 20 5.51 -15.92 6.61
CA LEU A 20 5.87 -15.51 7.95
C LEU A 20 6.08 -16.76 8.81
N SER A 21 7.05 -16.70 9.73
CA SER A 21 7.24 -17.79 10.70
C SER A 21 5.97 -17.95 11.57
N PRO A 22 5.68 -19.17 12.07
CA PRO A 22 4.54 -19.40 12.95
C PRO A 22 4.53 -18.46 14.16
N GLU A 23 5.71 -18.19 14.73
CA GLU A 23 5.92 -17.25 15.83
C GLU A 23 5.46 -15.83 15.45
N LYS A 24 5.89 -15.31 14.30
CA LYS A 24 5.49 -13.98 13.81
C LYS A 24 4.01 -13.92 13.49
N ARG A 25 3.43 -14.98 12.93
CA ARG A 25 1.98 -15.07 12.69
C ARG A 25 1.19 -15.00 14.01
N ALA A 26 1.63 -15.70 15.04
CA ALA A 26 1.02 -15.65 16.36
C ALA A 26 1.18 -14.28 17.04
N ALA A 27 2.38 -13.69 16.95
CA ALA A 27 2.67 -12.35 17.45
C ALA A 27 1.75 -11.29 16.82
N LEU A 28 1.70 -11.23 15.49
CA LEU A 28 0.84 -10.27 14.76
C LEU A 28 -0.64 -10.43 15.10
N ARG A 29 -1.12 -11.67 15.23
CA ARG A 29 -2.53 -11.93 15.57
C ARG A 29 -2.91 -11.31 16.91
N THR A 30 -2.04 -11.40 17.91
CA THR A 30 -2.31 -10.83 19.22
C THR A 30 -2.03 -9.33 19.24
N SER A 31 -0.88 -8.90 18.73
CA SER A 31 -0.42 -7.52 18.82
C SER A 31 -1.33 -6.55 18.06
N LEU A 32 -1.82 -6.92 16.87
CA LEU A 32 -2.68 -6.03 16.08
C LEU A 32 -4.05 -5.78 16.74
N LEU A 33 -4.57 -6.77 17.47
CA LEU A 33 -5.78 -6.61 18.27
C LEU A 33 -5.55 -5.69 19.47
N LEU A 34 -4.37 -5.75 20.10
CA LEU A 34 -3.97 -4.81 21.14
C LEU A 34 -3.81 -3.39 20.58
N VAL A 35 -3.14 -3.23 19.44
CA VAL A 35 -3.02 -1.93 18.75
C VAL A 35 -4.40 -1.33 18.46
N ARG A 36 -5.35 -2.12 17.95
CA ARG A 36 -6.72 -1.65 17.71
C ARG A 36 -7.36 -1.09 18.97
N ARG A 37 -7.22 -1.79 20.11
CA ARG A 37 -7.76 -1.38 21.40
C ARG A 37 -7.07 -0.13 21.93
N ASP A 38 -5.73 -0.12 21.94
CA ASP A 38 -4.92 0.89 22.63
C ASP A 38 -5.00 2.24 21.91
N TYR A 39 -4.99 2.24 20.58
CA TYR A 39 -5.16 3.44 19.75
C TYR A 39 -6.61 3.74 19.37
N ARG A 40 -7.58 2.90 19.78
CA ARG A 40 -9.02 3.05 19.53
C ARG A 40 -9.38 3.14 18.03
N PHE A 41 -8.69 2.37 17.19
CA PHE A 41 -9.01 2.29 15.77
C PHE A 41 -10.29 1.48 15.54
N GLU A 42 -11.10 1.87 14.54
CA GLU A 42 -12.27 1.09 14.15
C GLU A 42 -11.85 -0.21 13.47
N GLN A 43 -10.77 -0.16 12.67
CA GLN A 43 -10.18 -1.32 12.00
C GLN A 43 -8.65 -1.18 11.99
N VAL A 44 -7.96 -2.32 12.11
CA VAL A 44 -6.50 -2.39 11.95
C VAL A 44 -6.19 -3.39 10.83
N ARG A 45 -5.30 -3.00 9.93
CA ARG A 45 -4.85 -3.83 8.83
C ARG A 45 -3.34 -4.03 8.91
N LEU A 46 -2.87 -5.25 8.67
CA LEU A 46 -1.47 -5.47 8.33
C LEU A 46 -1.26 -4.98 6.89
N TRP A 47 -0.44 -3.95 6.72
CA TRP A 47 -0.05 -3.41 5.43
C TRP A 47 0.97 -4.32 4.76
N GLY A 48 1.95 -4.80 5.53
CA GLY A 48 2.98 -5.69 5.02
C GLY A 48 4.31 -5.59 5.76
N ARG A 49 5.40 -5.82 5.01
CA ARG A 49 6.76 -5.83 5.50
C ARG A 49 7.71 -5.21 4.46
N ILE A 50 8.55 -4.29 4.92
CA ILE A 50 9.71 -3.77 4.18
C ILE A 50 10.98 -4.43 4.73
N GLN A 51 11.70 -5.15 3.87
CA GLN A 51 12.93 -5.86 4.22
C GLN A 51 14.13 -4.92 4.15
N GLY A 52 14.79 -4.69 5.28
CA GLY A 52 16.10 -4.05 5.37
C GLY A 52 17.24 -5.07 5.45
N ILE A 53 18.47 -4.55 5.58
CA ILE A 53 19.71 -5.33 5.67
C ILE A 53 19.82 -6.05 7.02
N ARG A 54 19.66 -5.31 8.13
CA ARG A 54 19.79 -5.84 9.50
C ARG A 54 18.48 -6.39 10.08
N GLY A 55 17.35 -5.92 9.56
CA GLY A 55 16.03 -6.24 10.09
C GLY A 55 14.93 -5.85 9.11
N ALA A 56 13.71 -6.29 9.39
CA ALA A 56 12.55 -5.95 8.58
C ALA A 56 11.56 -5.10 9.38
N TYR A 57 10.97 -4.11 8.72
CA TYR A 57 9.88 -3.31 9.25
C TYR A 57 8.56 -4.00 8.93
N TYR A 58 7.77 -4.31 9.94
CA TYR A 58 6.38 -4.72 9.80
C TYR A 58 5.49 -3.50 9.95
N VAL A 59 4.59 -3.28 9.00
CA VAL A 59 3.76 -2.08 8.95
C VAL A 59 2.30 -2.44 9.14
N ALA A 60 1.61 -1.67 9.99
CA ALA A 60 0.18 -1.76 10.21
C ALA A 60 -0.47 -0.40 10.01
N GLU A 61 -1.71 -0.42 9.55
CA GLU A 61 -2.55 0.77 9.37
C GLU A 61 -3.74 0.70 10.31
N GLY A 62 -3.94 1.76 11.09
CA GLY A 62 -5.17 2.04 11.81
C GLY A 62 -6.11 2.90 10.97
N LEU A 63 -7.35 2.46 10.82
CA LEU A 63 -8.40 3.18 10.09
C LEU A 63 -9.51 3.64 11.03
N GLY A 64 -10.01 4.84 10.76
CA GLY A 64 -11.20 5.41 11.38
C GLY A 64 -12.51 5.04 10.64
N PRO A 65 -13.59 5.79 10.89
CA PRO A 65 -14.90 5.54 10.30
C PRO A 65 -14.98 5.84 8.80
N ASP A 66 -14.21 6.84 8.34
CA ASP A 66 -14.02 7.09 6.92
C ASP A 66 -12.91 6.18 6.39
N ARG A 67 -13.30 5.25 5.51
CA ARG A 67 -12.40 4.23 4.98
C ARG A 67 -11.36 4.80 4.01
N ALA A 68 -11.67 5.93 3.36
CA ALA A 68 -10.74 6.64 2.50
C ALA A 68 -10.04 7.82 3.21
N GLY A 69 -10.33 8.04 4.49
CA GLY A 69 -9.72 9.11 5.29
C GLY A 69 -8.24 8.85 5.62
N ALA A 70 -7.67 9.78 6.37
CA ALA A 70 -6.28 9.68 6.84
C ALA A 70 -6.06 8.41 7.68
N ARG A 71 -5.01 7.68 7.37
CA ARG A 71 -4.64 6.42 8.05
C ARG A 71 -3.48 6.68 9.00
N SER A 72 -3.53 6.06 10.18
CA SER A 72 -2.41 6.07 11.11
C SER A 72 -1.51 4.88 10.82
N CYS A 73 -0.27 5.14 10.40
CA CYS A 73 0.70 4.08 10.12
C CYS A 73 1.52 3.77 11.37
N LEU A 74 1.72 2.50 11.66
CA LEU A 74 2.59 2.03 12.73
C LEU A 74 3.62 1.07 12.15
N TYR A 75 4.83 1.07 12.71
CA TYR A 75 5.84 0.07 12.41
C TYR A 75 6.19 -0.77 13.64
N SER A 76 6.73 -1.97 13.38
CA SER A 76 7.28 -2.86 14.40
C SER A 76 8.47 -3.62 13.81
N LEU A 77 9.51 -3.86 14.63
CA LEU A 77 10.66 -4.69 14.26
C LEU A 77 10.48 -6.16 14.69
N ASN A 78 9.63 -6.42 15.68
CA ASN A 78 9.45 -7.71 16.31
C ASN A 78 8.02 -8.27 16.23
N CYS A 79 7.10 -7.54 15.58
CA CYS A 79 5.67 -7.87 15.48
C CYS A 79 4.90 -7.84 16.82
N MET A 80 5.46 -7.23 17.87
CA MET A 80 4.85 -7.15 19.20
C MET A 80 4.75 -5.70 19.67
N ASP A 81 5.86 -4.97 19.60
CA ASP A 81 5.94 -3.56 19.99
C ASP A 81 5.74 -2.69 18.75
N TRP A 82 4.76 -1.79 18.82
CA TRP A 82 4.37 -0.95 17.70
C TRP A 82 4.62 0.52 18.01
N SER A 83 5.25 1.22 17.07
CA SER A 83 5.56 2.64 17.15
C SER A 83 4.79 3.38 16.07
N LEU A 84 4.18 4.51 16.42
CA LEU A 84 3.41 5.34 15.50
C LEU A 84 4.38 6.12 14.60
N LEU A 85 4.15 6.06 13.29
CA LEU A 85 4.87 6.88 12.32
C LEU A 85 4.22 8.28 12.21
N PRO A 86 5.01 9.34 12.00
CA PRO A 86 4.45 10.64 11.67
C PRO A 86 3.69 10.57 10.32
N PRO A 87 2.67 11.42 10.11
CA PRO A 87 1.97 11.47 8.84
C PRO A 87 2.92 11.90 7.72
N PRO A 88 2.73 11.40 6.48
CA PRO A 88 3.55 11.80 5.34
C PRO A 88 3.28 13.26 4.99
N THR A 89 4.27 14.12 5.15
CA THR A 89 4.26 15.50 4.65
C THR A 89 4.96 15.58 3.29
N GLU A 90 4.59 16.56 2.47
CA GLU A 90 5.24 16.79 1.18
C GLU A 90 6.75 17.04 1.33
N GLU A 91 7.16 17.69 2.42
CA GLU A 91 8.57 17.90 2.79
C GLU A 91 9.32 16.58 2.99
N ILE A 92 8.76 15.64 3.77
CA ILE A 92 9.36 14.32 4.01
C ILE A 92 9.51 13.57 2.69
N VAL A 93 8.50 13.63 1.81
CA VAL A 93 8.54 12.96 0.50
C VAL A 93 9.60 13.59 -0.41
N ALA A 94 9.72 14.92 -0.43
CA ALA A 94 10.69 15.62 -1.27
C ALA A 94 12.13 15.33 -0.83
N VAL A 95 12.41 15.45 0.46
CA VAL A 95 13.76 15.26 1.04
C VAL A 95 14.24 13.81 0.86
N THR A 96 13.33 12.83 0.95
CA THR A 96 13.68 11.40 0.83
C THR A 96 13.70 10.88 -0.61
N ALA A 97 13.19 11.64 -1.60
CA ALA A 97 13.08 11.19 -2.99
C ALA A 97 14.42 10.82 -3.63
N GLY A 98 15.52 11.43 -3.17
CA GLY A 98 16.87 11.14 -3.64
C GLY A 98 17.48 9.85 -3.07
N LEU A 99 16.92 9.29 -1.99
CA LEU A 99 17.49 8.15 -1.28
C LEU A 99 17.15 6.82 -1.98
N LYS A 100 18.20 6.14 -2.47
CA LYS A 100 18.10 4.85 -3.17
C LYS A 100 18.77 3.72 -2.38
N GLY A 101 18.42 2.48 -2.73
CA GLY A 101 19.01 1.27 -2.14
C GLY A 101 18.18 0.70 -0.98
N ARG A 102 18.70 -0.34 -0.34
CA ARG A 102 17.98 -1.03 0.74
C ARG A 102 17.94 -0.21 2.02
N PHE A 103 16.91 -0.46 2.82
CA PHE A 103 16.84 0.01 4.21
C PHE A 103 17.91 -0.67 5.06
N GLN A 104 18.44 0.02 6.07
CA GLN A 104 19.36 -0.59 7.02
C GLN A 104 18.62 -1.49 8.02
N GLY A 105 17.36 -1.18 8.33
CA GLY A 105 16.58 -1.88 9.36
C GLY A 105 16.76 -1.30 10.75
N ASP A 106 17.10 -0.01 10.83
CA ASP A 106 17.19 0.77 12.07
C ASP A 106 16.54 2.15 11.86
N PRO A 107 15.42 2.48 12.55
CA PRO A 107 14.72 3.74 12.40
C PRO A 107 15.59 4.98 12.67
N SER A 108 16.60 4.81 13.53
CA SER A 108 17.49 5.89 13.97
C SER A 108 18.72 6.05 13.08
N TYR A 109 18.86 5.22 12.04
CA TYR A 109 19.91 5.38 11.05
C TYR A 109 19.73 6.68 10.26
N GLU A 110 20.81 7.41 10.05
CA GLU A 110 20.82 8.70 9.35
C GLU A 110 21.56 8.57 8.02
N TYR A 111 20.92 9.04 6.96
CA TYR A 111 21.49 9.13 5.63
C TYR A 111 22.06 10.53 5.41
N GLU A 112 23.27 10.60 4.85
CA GLU A 112 23.83 11.85 4.34
C GLU A 112 23.07 12.26 3.08
N HIS A 113 22.39 13.40 3.10
CA HIS A 113 21.72 13.93 1.92
C HIS A 113 22.75 14.54 0.96
N VAL A 114 23.13 13.80 -0.06
CA VAL A 114 24.02 14.33 -1.11
C VAL A 114 23.18 15.18 -2.07
N GLU A 115 23.00 16.46 -1.75
CA GLU A 115 22.57 17.42 -2.77
C GLU A 115 23.65 17.48 -3.84
N LYS A 116 23.27 17.27 -5.10
CA LYS A 116 24.17 17.56 -6.22
C LYS A 116 24.36 19.07 -6.24
N LYS A 117 25.47 19.57 -5.68
CA LYS A 117 25.90 20.96 -5.87
C LYS A 117 25.89 21.25 -7.37
N GLU A 118 25.13 22.24 -7.80
CA GLU A 118 25.22 22.76 -9.16
C GLU A 118 26.66 23.25 -9.40
N GLU A 119 27.24 22.94 -10.57
CA GLU A 119 28.59 23.36 -10.95
C GLU A 119 28.67 24.90 -11.04
N GLY A 120 28.93 25.57 -9.91
CA GLY A 120 29.05 27.03 -9.89
C GLY A 120 29.23 27.67 -8.51
N GLU A 121 28.93 26.99 -7.41
CA GLU A 121 28.99 27.59 -6.08
C GLU A 121 30.34 27.39 -5.36
N ARG A 122 30.78 28.46 -4.69
CA ARG A 122 32.14 28.67 -4.18
C ARG A 122 32.52 27.66 -3.08
N PRO A 123 33.82 27.36 -2.87
CA PRO A 123 34.27 26.23 -2.05
C PRO A 123 34.17 26.41 -0.52
N TYR A 124 33.46 27.42 -0.01
CA TYR A 124 33.67 27.92 1.36
C TYR A 124 32.51 27.80 2.35
N GLU A 125 31.45 27.06 2.03
CA GLU A 125 30.47 26.65 3.03
C GLU A 125 30.28 25.12 2.92
N GLU A 126 30.99 24.39 3.78
CA GLU A 126 30.59 23.03 4.17
C GLU A 126 29.33 23.18 5.04
N GLU A 127 28.19 23.55 4.44
CA GLU A 127 26.91 23.27 5.07
C GLU A 127 26.81 21.76 5.22
N ALA A 128 26.77 21.29 6.48
CA ALA A 128 26.60 19.89 6.79
C ALA A 128 25.34 19.39 6.08
N ALA A 129 25.51 18.43 5.17
CA ALA A 129 24.41 17.81 4.45
C ALA A 129 23.29 17.43 5.44
N PRO A 130 22.02 17.80 5.20
CA PRO A 130 20.95 17.51 6.13
C PRO A 130 20.85 16.00 6.34
N LEU A 131 20.93 15.56 7.60
CA LEU A 131 20.84 14.15 7.95
C LEU A 131 19.37 13.72 7.90
N ILE A 132 19.08 12.73 7.07
CA ILE A 132 17.72 12.20 6.90
C ILE A 132 17.59 10.90 7.68
N LYS A 133 16.68 10.86 8.65
CA LYS A 133 16.38 9.64 9.38
C LYS A 133 15.72 8.59 8.49
N GLU A 134 16.08 7.33 8.71
CA GLU A 134 15.48 6.18 8.03
C GLU A 134 13.97 6.08 8.31
N GLU A 135 13.51 6.50 9.49
CA GLU A 135 12.08 6.59 9.80
C GLU A 135 11.34 7.53 8.84
N SER A 136 11.89 8.71 8.51
CA SER A 136 11.30 9.63 7.52
C SER A 136 11.24 9.00 6.13
N ARG A 137 12.30 8.29 5.74
CA ARG A 137 12.34 7.53 4.48
C ARG A 137 11.29 6.42 4.44
N LEU A 138 11.09 5.72 5.56
CA LEU A 138 10.08 4.68 5.70
C LEU A 138 8.67 5.24 5.48
N VAL A 139 8.36 6.40 6.08
CA VAL A 139 7.08 7.11 5.90
C VAL A 139 6.84 7.45 4.43
N ALA A 140 7.81 8.08 3.78
CA ALA A 140 7.68 8.44 2.37
C ALA A 140 7.50 7.22 1.47
N THR A 141 8.22 6.13 1.75
CA THR A 141 8.16 4.89 0.96
C THR A 141 6.80 4.22 1.10
N ILE A 142 6.27 4.09 2.33
CA ILE A 142 4.92 3.56 2.56
C ILE A 142 3.89 4.39 1.82
N HIS A 143 3.97 5.73 1.92
CA HIS A 143 3.05 6.64 1.24
C HIS A 143 3.08 6.49 -0.29
N GLN A 144 4.27 6.41 -0.90
CA GLN A 144 4.43 6.21 -2.34
C GLN A 144 3.87 4.86 -2.82
N ILE A 145 4.11 3.81 -2.03
CA ILE A 145 3.59 2.47 -2.31
C ILE A 145 2.06 2.52 -2.23
N ASP A 146 1.48 3.01 -1.13
CA ASP A 146 0.02 3.10 -0.94
C ASP A 146 -0.70 3.84 -2.05
N LYS A 147 -0.14 4.98 -2.48
CA LYS A 147 -0.69 5.76 -3.59
C LYS A 147 -0.71 4.95 -4.90
N ALA A 148 0.23 4.03 -5.09
CA ALA A 148 0.37 3.24 -6.31
C ALA A 148 -0.27 1.84 -6.25
N VAL A 149 -0.62 1.34 -5.05
CA VAL A 149 -0.98 -0.08 -4.88
C VAL A 149 -2.08 -0.37 -3.89
N GLY A 150 -2.64 0.63 -3.22
CA GLY A 150 -3.85 0.42 -2.44
C GLY A 150 -4.95 -0.05 -3.39
N ILE A 151 -5.34 -1.32 -3.37
CA ILE A 151 -6.28 -1.89 -4.36
C ILE A 151 -7.59 -2.28 -3.68
N VAL A 152 -8.70 -1.97 -4.34
CA VAL A 152 -10.03 -2.46 -3.97
C VAL A 152 -10.81 -2.95 -5.20
N PRO A 153 -11.68 -3.97 -5.07
CA PRO A 153 -12.65 -4.30 -6.10
C PRO A 153 -13.65 -3.17 -6.35
N ARG A 154 -14.11 -3.01 -7.59
CA ARG A 154 -15.19 -2.10 -7.95
C ARG A 154 -16.43 -2.36 -7.09
N GLY A 155 -16.99 -1.31 -6.51
CA GLY A 155 -18.21 -1.40 -5.71
C GLY A 155 -18.02 -1.95 -4.30
N ALA A 156 -16.81 -2.34 -3.87
CA ALA A 156 -16.53 -2.75 -2.49
C ALA A 156 -16.72 -1.60 -1.49
N TYR A 157 -16.51 -0.36 -1.95
CA TYR A 157 -16.71 0.86 -1.18
C TYR A 157 -17.68 1.79 -1.90
N VAL A 158 -18.38 2.62 -1.13
CA VAL A 158 -19.30 3.64 -1.63
C VAL A 158 -18.97 4.99 -1.00
N LYS A 159 -18.94 6.04 -1.83
CA LYS A 159 -18.76 7.42 -1.40
C LYS A 159 -20.13 8.04 -1.10
N SER A 160 -20.30 8.52 0.12
CA SER A 160 -21.49 9.26 0.53
C SER A 160 -21.56 10.61 -0.20
N PRO A 161 -22.76 11.17 -0.48
CA PRO A 161 -22.89 12.53 -0.98
C PRO A 161 -22.23 13.59 -0.09
N LEU A 162 -22.05 13.28 1.20
CA LEU A 162 -21.39 14.16 2.17
C LEU A 162 -19.85 14.08 2.13
N GLY A 163 -19.28 13.15 1.36
CA GLY A 163 -17.83 12.97 1.22
C GLY A 163 -17.26 11.66 1.77
N PRO A 164 -17.61 11.21 3.01
CA PRO A 164 -17.03 10.02 3.62
C PRO A 164 -17.26 8.75 2.81
N VAL A 165 -16.27 7.84 2.86
CA VAL A 165 -16.32 6.54 2.17
C VAL A 165 -16.58 5.43 3.18
N HIS A 166 -17.53 4.56 2.85
CA HIS A 166 -17.91 3.41 3.68
C HIS A 166 -17.86 2.12 2.89
N GLU A 167 -17.77 0.99 3.59
CA GLU A 167 -17.94 -0.33 2.96
C GLU A 167 -19.35 -0.47 2.39
N ASN A 168 -19.45 -0.92 1.15
CA ASN A 168 -20.72 -1.15 0.51
C ASN A 168 -21.34 -2.45 1.03
N ARG A 169 -22.40 -2.33 1.83
CA ARG A 169 -23.10 -3.50 2.40
C ARG A 169 -23.71 -4.42 1.34
N ASN A 170 -24.02 -3.88 0.16
CA ASN A 170 -24.63 -4.60 -0.96
C ASN A 170 -23.59 -5.25 -1.89
N PHE A 171 -22.29 -5.04 -1.65
CA PHE A 171 -21.26 -5.68 -2.45
C PHE A 171 -21.19 -7.17 -2.12
N GLU A 172 -21.53 -8.04 -3.06
CA GLU A 172 -21.46 -9.49 -2.85
C GLU A 172 -20.15 -10.11 -3.34
N GLY A 173 -19.26 -9.31 -3.93
CA GLY A 173 -18.04 -9.79 -4.60
C GLY A 173 -18.14 -9.66 -6.11
N LEU A 174 -16.99 -9.65 -6.78
CA LEU A 174 -16.95 -9.71 -8.24
C LEU A 174 -17.27 -11.12 -8.71
N SER A 175 -18.01 -11.26 -9.81
CA SER A 175 -18.15 -12.54 -10.47
C SER A 175 -16.80 -13.03 -11.00
N LEU A 176 -16.65 -14.33 -11.25
CA LEU A 176 -15.40 -14.87 -11.80
C LEU A 176 -15.03 -14.24 -13.16
N THR A 177 -16.01 -13.80 -13.94
CA THR A 177 -15.79 -13.17 -15.25
C THR A 177 -15.28 -11.73 -15.10
N GLU A 178 -15.84 -10.98 -14.14
CA GLU A 178 -15.40 -9.61 -13.82
C GLU A 178 -14.05 -9.62 -13.13
N ALA A 179 -13.86 -10.52 -12.15
CA ALA A 179 -12.64 -10.62 -11.36
C ALA A 179 -11.40 -10.98 -12.20
N LYS A 180 -11.54 -11.43 -13.46
CA LYS A 180 -10.42 -11.62 -14.39
C LYS A 180 -10.01 -10.35 -15.15
N LYS A 181 -10.74 -9.25 -14.98
CA LYS A 181 -10.53 -7.99 -15.70
C LYS A 181 -9.89 -6.97 -14.77
N LEU A 182 -8.81 -6.36 -15.25
CA LEU A 182 -8.11 -5.32 -14.50
C LEU A 182 -9.00 -4.09 -14.24
N SER A 183 -9.95 -3.81 -15.14
CA SER A 183 -10.95 -2.75 -15.00
C SER A 183 -11.95 -2.94 -13.84
N SER A 184 -11.94 -4.11 -13.19
CA SER A 184 -12.76 -4.36 -11.98
C SER A 184 -12.02 -4.02 -10.68
N TYR A 185 -10.81 -3.48 -10.76
CA TYR A 185 -9.97 -3.14 -9.63
C TYR A 185 -9.52 -1.68 -9.71
N PHE A 186 -9.49 -1.02 -8.57
CA PHE A 186 -9.30 0.42 -8.46
C PHE A 186 -8.28 0.78 -7.40
N HIS A 187 -7.54 1.87 -7.61
CA HIS A 187 -6.67 2.45 -6.60
C HIS A 187 -7.48 3.11 -5.49
N PHE A 188 -7.25 2.73 -4.24
CA PHE A 188 -7.92 3.23 -3.04
C PHE A 188 -7.16 4.42 -2.45
N THR A 189 -7.00 5.44 -3.28
CA THR A 189 -6.39 6.74 -3.01
C THR A 189 -7.21 7.83 -3.70
N GLU A 190 -6.89 9.10 -3.45
CA GLU A 190 -7.52 10.19 -4.18
C GLU A 190 -7.24 10.07 -5.69
N PRO A 191 -8.28 10.11 -6.56
CA PRO A 191 -8.10 9.91 -7.97
C PRO A 191 -7.45 11.11 -8.66
N GLU A 192 -6.53 10.83 -9.58
CA GLU A 192 -5.87 11.80 -10.44
C GLU A 192 -6.49 11.81 -11.84
N ASN A 193 -6.80 10.63 -12.39
CA ASN A 193 -7.29 10.51 -13.77
C ASN A 193 -8.76 10.88 -13.92
N LEU A 194 -9.61 10.59 -12.92
CA LEU A 194 -11.03 11.01 -12.95
C LEU A 194 -11.21 12.52 -13.09
N LYS A 195 -10.28 13.32 -12.54
CA LYS A 195 -10.31 14.79 -12.66
C LYS A 195 -10.21 15.23 -14.12
N ASN A 196 -9.43 14.48 -14.92
CA ASN A 196 -9.13 14.78 -16.32
C ASN A 196 -10.15 14.22 -17.33
N LYS A 197 -11.13 13.40 -16.90
CA LYS A 197 -12.17 12.86 -17.80
C LYS A 197 -13.12 13.94 -18.32
N THR A 198 -13.56 13.76 -19.56
CA THR A 198 -14.56 14.61 -20.23
C THR A 198 -15.94 14.47 -19.61
N LEU A 199 -16.84 15.44 -19.87
CA LEU A 199 -18.23 15.38 -19.38
C LEU A 199 -18.99 14.18 -19.93
N LEU A 200 -18.73 13.79 -21.17
CA LEU A 200 -19.37 12.63 -21.79
C LEU A 200 -18.97 11.34 -21.09
N GLU A 201 -17.67 11.14 -20.82
CA GLU A 201 -17.17 9.97 -20.09
C GLU A 201 -17.68 9.91 -18.64
N LYS A 202 -17.87 11.08 -18.01
CA LYS A 202 -18.41 11.17 -16.65
C LYS A 202 -19.90 10.84 -16.57
N ALA A 203 -20.65 10.99 -17.67
CA ALA A 203 -22.09 10.71 -17.70
C ALA A 203 -22.40 9.21 -17.52
N ASP A 204 -21.46 8.34 -17.89
CA ASP A 204 -21.60 6.88 -17.76
C ASP A 204 -21.12 6.32 -16.40
N LEU A 205 -20.56 7.17 -15.52
CA LEU A 205 -20.03 6.76 -14.22
C LEU A 205 -21.07 6.94 -13.11
N ASP A 206 -21.10 6.02 -12.15
CA ASP A 206 -21.84 6.20 -10.90
C ASP A 206 -20.96 6.95 -9.89
N PRO A 207 -21.26 8.20 -9.49
CA PRO A 207 -20.40 8.96 -8.57
C PRO A 207 -20.22 8.33 -7.19
N ALA A 208 -21.12 7.44 -6.77
CA ALA A 208 -21.05 6.77 -5.49
C ALA A 208 -20.10 5.56 -5.54
N ILE A 209 -19.94 4.90 -6.68
CA ILE A 209 -19.15 3.66 -6.84
C ILE A 209 -17.87 3.90 -7.65
N ASP A 210 -17.93 4.70 -8.71
CA ASP A 210 -16.86 4.98 -9.66
C ASP A 210 -16.12 6.28 -9.31
N PHE A 211 -15.78 6.45 -8.03
CA PHE A 211 -15.09 7.62 -7.50
C PHE A 211 -13.56 7.45 -7.42
N LEU A 212 -13.02 6.34 -7.95
CA LEU A 212 -11.59 5.98 -7.90
C LEU A 212 -11.03 5.73 -9.31
N ASP A 213 -9.71 5.69 -9.43
CA ASP A 213 -9.02 5.38 -10.69
C ASP A 213 -8.87 3.87 -10.90
N SER A 214 -9.18 3.40 -12.12
CA SER A 214 -9.08 2.00 -12.53
C SER A 214 -7.63 1.59 -12.80
N LEU A 215 -7.24 0.39 -12.37
CA LEU A 215 -5.92 -0.19 -12.65
C LEU A 215 -5.67 -0.43 -14.15
N GLU A 216 -6.73 -0.49 -14.97
CA GLU A 216 -6.62 -0.70 -16.43
C GLU A 216 -5.84 0.43 -17.13
N HIS A 217 -5.84 1.62 -16.54
CA HIS A 217 -5.20 2.81 -17.12
C HIS A 217 -3.81 3.09 -16.56
N ASP A 218 -3.27 2.16 -15.76
CA ASP A 218 -1.93 2.31 -15.19
C ASP A 218 -0.84 2.31 -16.27
N ILE A 219 0.18 3.13 -16.03
CA ILE A 219 1.33 3.31 -16.91
C ILE A 219 2.60 2.81 -16.19
N PRO A 220 3.42 1.95 -16.82
CA PRO A 220 3.25 1.38 -18.16
C PRO A 220 2.10 0.34 -18.23
N LYS A 221 1.51 0.18 -19.42
CA LYS A 221 0.56 -0.92 -19.67
C LYS A 221 1.25 -2.25 -19.41
N GLY A 222 0.60 -3.15 -18.68
CA GLY A 222 1.22 -4.40 -18.23
C GLY A 222 1.87 -4.32 -16.85
N SER A 223 1.68 -3.23 -16.10
CA SER A 223 2.15 -3.09 -14.69
C SER A 223 1.56 -4.10 -13.71
N TRP A 224 0.54 -4.85 -14.12
CA TRP A 224 -0.18 -5.80 -13.29
C TRP A 224 -0.22 -7.17 -13.94
N SER A 225 0.03 -8.19 -13.14
CA SER A 225 -0.31 -9.57 -13.51
C SER A 225 -1.58 -10.00 -12.77
N ILE A 226 -2.47 -10.70 -13.47
CA ILE A 226 -3.66 -11.29 -12.88
C ILE A 226 -3.62 -12.81 -13.06
N GLN A 227 -3.83 -13.54 -11.97
CA GLN A 227 -3.77 -14.99 -11.96
C GLN A 227 -4.98 -15.57 -11.25
N VAL A 228 -5.45 -16.69 -11.79
CA VAL A 228 -6.56 -17.46 -11.24
C VAL A 228 -5.95 -18.68 -10.54
N GLU A 229 -6.03 -18.71 -9.22
CA GLU A 229 -5.41 -19.74 -8.40
C GLU A 229 -6.47 -20.65 -7.75
N ARG A 230 -6.00 -21.78 -7.19
CA ARG A 230 -6.82 -22.75 -6.43
C ARG A 230 -8.08 -23.22 -7.17
N GLY A 231 -7.94 -23.50 -8.46
CA GLY A 231 -9.04 -23.99 -9.30
C GLY A 231 -10.15 -22.95 -9.54
N GLY A 232 -9.83 -21.65 -9.54
CA GLY A 232 -10.82 -20.59 -9.77
C GLY A 232 -11.40 -19.97 -8.50
N ARG A 233 -10.94 -20.39 -7.32
CA ARG A 233 -11.45 -19.91 -6.03
C ARG A 233 -10.84 -18.59 -5.59
N VAL A 234 -9.66 -18.25 -6.09
CA VAL A 234 -8.93 -17.04 -5.68
C VAL A 234 -8.38 -16.36 -6.92
N ILE A 235 -8.62 -15.06 -7.02
CA ILE A 235 -7.92 -14.19 -7.96
C ILE A 235 -6.77 -13.53 -7.21
N VAL A 236 -5.59 -13.55 -7.81
CA VAL A 236 -4.38 -12.94 -7.28
C VAL A 236 -3.88 -11.90 -8.28
N LEU A 237 -3.71 -10.66 -7.82
CA LEU A 237 -3.08 -9.58 -8.57
C LEU A 237 -1.70 -9.32 -7.99
N ARG A 238 -0.69 -9.13 -8.84
CA ARG A 238 0.66 -8.72 -8.42
C ARG A 238 1.11 -7.50 -9.20
N SER A 239 1.71 -6.54 -8.49
CA SER A 239 2.33 -5.38 -9.11
C SER A 239 3.71 -5.75 -9.65
N LEU A 240 3.99 -5.36 -10.90
CA LEU A 240 5.31 -5.47 -11.51
C LEU A 240 6.13 -4.18 -11.33
N LEU A 241 5.47 -3.06 -10.99
CA LEU A 241 6.12 -1.80 -10.60
C LEU A 241 6.60 -1.85 -9.15
N TRP A 242 5.80 -2.41 -8.25
CA TRP A 242 6.14 -2.55 -6.84
C TRP A 242 6.24 -4.03 -6.48
N LEU A 243 7.40 -4.60 -6.80
CA LEU A 243 7.68 -6.01 -6.54
C LEU A 243 7.53 -6.31 -5.04
N GLY A 244 6.73 -7.34 -4.75
CA GLY A 244 6.36 -7.72 -3.38
C GLY A 244 4.89 -7.47 -3.04
N LEU A 245 4.19 -6.63 -3.81
CA LEU A 245 2.76 -6.48 -3.61
C LEU A 245 1.98 -7.69 -4.15
N THR A 246 1.15 -8.27 -3.28
CA THR A 246 0.13 -9.26 -3.66
C THR A 246 -1.24 -8.84 -3.14
N PHE A 247 -2.20 -8.73 -4.05
CA PHE A 247 -3.62 -8.58 -3.74
C PHE A 247 -4.35 -9.90 -4.00
N TYR A 248 -5.35 -10.22 -3.19
CA TYR A 248 -6.26 -11.34 -3.40
C TYR A 248 -7.72 -10.89 -3.38
N HIS A 249 -8.55 -11.64 -4.10
CA HIS A 249 -10.00 -11.58 -4.01
C HIS A 249 -10.60 -12.98 -4.16
N ILE A 250 -11.61 -13.30 -3.37
CA ILE A 250 -12.41 -14.52 -3.52
C ILE A 250 -13.70 -14.15 -4.28
N PRO A 251 -13.88 -14.60 -5.53
CA PRO A 251 -15.06 -14.27 -6.34
C PRO A 251 -16.37 -14.59 -5.64
N ASN A 252 -17.41 -13.79 -5.89
CA ASN A 252 -18.72 -13.88 -5.25
C ASN A 252 -18.68 -13.85 -3.71
N THR A 253 -17.65 -13.21 -3.14
CA THR A 253 -17.62 -12.88 -1.72
C THR A 253 -17.07 -11.47 -1.50
N LYS A 254 -17.32 -10.91 -0.32
CA LYS A 254 -16.72 -9.62 0.11
C LYS A 254 -15.22 -9.71 0.38
N GLN A 255 -14.63 -10.91 0.41
CA GLN A 255 -13.28 -11.11 0.90
C GLN A 255 -12.25 -10.66 -0.14
N HIS A 256 -11.45 -9.68 0.25
CA HIS A 256 -10.35 -9.17 -0.53
C HIS A 256 -9.33 -8.51 0.40
N GLY A 257 -8.14 -8.26 -0.13
CA GLY A 257 -7.12 -7.50 0.57
C GLY A 257 -5.78 -7.61 -0.14
N TYR A 258 -4.85 -6.76 0.26
CA TYR A 258 -3.48 -6.85 -0.21
C TYR A 258 -2.50 -6.88 0.96
N ILE A 259 -1.28 -7.28 0.62
CA ILE A 259 -0.12 -7.22 1.48
C ILE A 259 1.12 -6.92 0.63
N TYR A 260 2.03 -6.10 1.16
CA TYR A 260 3.31 -5.80 0.51
C TYR A 260 4.46 -6.47 1.22
N PHE A 261 5.18 -7.40 0.58
CA PHE A 261 6.38 -8.05 1.11
C PHE A 261 7.55 -7.80 0.14
N GLY A 262 8.31 -6.73 0.36
CA GLY A 262 9.39 -6.34 -0.53
C GLY A 262 10.44 -5.46 0.14
N ASN A 263 11.28 -4.80 -0.66
CA ASN A 263 12.37 -3.96 -0.17
C ASN A 263 12.03 -2.46 -0.16
N GLY A 264 10.83 -2.09 -0.62
CA GLY A 264 10.42 -0.69 -0.76
C GLY A 264 10.99 0.01 -1.99
N GLU A 265 11.49 -0.74 -2.97
CA GLU A 265 12.08 -0.19 -4.21
C GLU A 265 11.09 -0.30 -5.37
N LYS A 266 10.91 0.82 -6.09
CA LYS A 266 10.10 0.88 -7.31
C LYS A 266 10.92 0.34 -8.49
N ASN A 267 10.33 -0.55 -9.28
CA ASN A 267 10.90 -1.07 -10.50
C ASN A 267 10.79 -0.04 -11.63
N ILE A 268 11.77 0.87 -11.70
CA ILE A 268 11.84 1.92 -12.74
C ILE A 268 12.14 1.36 -14.13
N ASP A 269 12.72 0.16 -14.19
CA ASP A 269 13.15 -0.48 -15.44
C ASP A 269 12.02 -1.29 -16.10
N LEU A 270 10.84 -1.36 -15.46
CA LEU A 270 9.70 -2.12 -15.98
C LEU A 270 9.37 -1.82 -17.45
N PRO A 271 9.38 -0.56 -17.95
CA PRO A 271 9.12 -0.30 -19.36
C PRO A 271 10.08 -1.00 -20.34
N PHE A 272 11.28 -1.37 -19.91
CA PHE A 272 12.27 -2.10 -20.70
C PHE A 272 12.17 -3.62 -20.52
N MET A 273 11.39 -4.10 -19.56
CA MET A 273 11.20 -5.52 -19.23
C MET A 273 9.92 -6.12 -19.84
N LEU A 274 9.00 -5.27 -20.32
CA LEU A 274 7.69 -5.64 -20.87
C LEU A 274 7.73 -5.93 -22.37
#